data_AF-A0A351Y5Y7-F1
#
_entry.id   AF-A0A351Y5Y7-F1
#
_cell.length_a   1.000
_cell.length_b   1.000
_cell.length_c   1.000
_cell.angle_alpha   90.00
_cell.angle_beta   90.00
_cell.angle_gamma   90.00
#
_symmetry.space_group_name_H-M   'P 1'
#
loop_
_entity.id
_entity.type
_entity.pdbx_description
1 polymer ?
#
loop_
_entity_poly.entity_id
_entity_poly.type
_entity_poly.pdbx_seq_one_letter_code
_entity_poly.pdbx_strand_id
1 'polypeptide(L)' 'MNDIMLVKLNNIIMFGLIAFFISWILYPIYINLLKKFKFGKTIRETAVTGEKSKIFSQLHEHKQGTPTM' A
#
# COMPACT_ATOMS: atom_id res chain seq x y z
N MET A 1 -3.49 39.80 5.69
CA MET A 1 -2.80 38.87 4.76
C MET A 1 -2.28 37.62 5.49
N ASN A 2 -1.64 37.78 6.66
CA ASN A 2 -1.16 36.64 7.47
C ASN A 2 -2.28 35.72 7.99
N ASP A 3 -3.43 36.25 8.40
CA ASP A 3 -4.51 35.42 8.95
C ASP A 3 -5.12 34.47 7.91
N ILE A 4 -5.23 34.92 6.66
CA ILE A 4 -5.70 34.09 5.55
C ILE A 4 -4.71 32.95 5.29
N MET A 5 -3.41 33.21 5.39
CA MET A 5 -2.38 32.18 5.22
C MET A 5 -2.38 31.17 6.37
N LEU A 6 -2.59 31.63 7.61
CA LEU A 6 -2.71 30.75 8.78
C LEU A 6 -3.94 29.85 8.69
N VAL A 7 -5.10 30.38 8.27
CA VAL A 7 -6.32 29.58 8.06
C VAL A 7 -6.11 28.54 6.97
N LYS A 8 -5.45 28.89 5.87
CA LYS A 8 -5.13 27.93 4.80
C LYS A 8 -4.20 26.82 5.29
N LEU A 9 -3.16 27.16 6.05
CA LEU A 9 -2.25 26.17 6.63
C LEU A 9 -2.98 25.24 7.59
N ASN A 10 -3.82 25.78 8.47
CA ASN A 10 -4.62 24.99 9.41
C ASN A 10 -5.56 24.02 8.68
N ASN A 11 -6.21 24.48 7.60
CA ASN A 11 -7.08 23.64 6.79
C ASN A 11 -6.30 22.47 6.17
N ILE A 12 -5.11 22.70 5.61
CA ILE A 12 -4.28 21.64 5.03
C ILE A 12 -3.94 20.57 6.08
N ILE A 13 -3.52 20.99 7.27
CA ILE A 13 -3.19 20.09 8.37
C ILE A 13 -4.43 19.30 8.80
N MET A 14 -5.57 19.98 8.97
CA MET A 14 -6.82 19.35 9.40
C MET A 14 -7.32 18.31 8.38
N PHE A 15 -7.31 18.63 7.09
CA PHE A 15 -7.65 17.67 6.04
C PHE A 15 -6.68 16.48 5.99
N GLY A 16 -5.38 16.73 6.18
CA GLY A 16 -4.37 15.67 6.25
C GLY A 16 -4.62 14.70 7.41
N LEU A 17 -4.92 15.22 8.60
CA LEU A 17 -5.26 14.41 9.77
C LEU A 17 -6.55 13.62 9.57
N ILE A 18 -7.59 14.26 9.04
CA ILE A 18 -8.86 13.60 8.75
C ILE A 18 -8.65 12.46 7.75
N ALA A 19 -7.93 12.71 6.65
CA ALA A 19 -7.61 11.68 5.66
C ALA A 19 -6.83 10.50 6.28
N PHE A 20 -5.84 10.79 7.14
CA PHE A 20 -5.07 9.77 7.85
C PHE A 20 -5.96 8.86 8.70
N PHE A 21 -6.82 9.43 9.55
CA PHE A 21 -7.68 8.63 10.43
C PHE A 21 -8.73 7.84 9.65
N ILE A 22 -9.32 8.45 8.61
CA ILE A 22 -10.25 7.75 7.70
C ILE A 22 -9.55 6.56 7.06
N SER A 23 -8.35 6.75 6.50
CA SER A 23 -7.55 5.68 5.92
C SER A 23 -7.25 4.60 6.95
N TRP A 24 -6.80 4.96 8.16
CA TRP A 24 -6.46 3.99 9.20
C TRP A 24 -7.66 3.08 9.55
N ILE A 25 -8.87 3.63 9.62
CA ILE A 25 -10.08 2.85 9.88
C ILE A 25 -10.47 1.98 8.68
N LEU A 26 -10.35 2.49 7.45
CA LEU A 26 -10.78 1.78 6.24
C LEU A 26 -9.80 0.69 5.79
N TYR A 27 -8.49 0.88 5.97
CA TYR A 27 -7.45 -0.07 5.52
C TYR A 27 -7.60 -1.50 6.05
N PRO A 28 -7.91 -1.79 7.33
CA PRO A 28 -8.09 -3.17 7.77
C PRO A 28 -9.26 -3.86 7.04
N ILE A 29 -10.35 -3.13 6.76
CA ILE A 29 -11.50 -3.65 6.00
C ILE A 29 -11.09 -3.92 4.56
N TYR A 30 -10.38 -2.98 3.93
CA TYR A 30 -9.91 -3.11 2.56
C TYR A 30 -8.93 -4.28 2.39
N ILE A 31 -7.97 -4.43 3.30
CA ILE A 31 -7.00 -5.54 3.29
C ILE A 31 -7.71 -6.89 3.39
N ASN A 32 -8.74 -7.00 4.23
CA ASN A 32 -9.53 -8.23 4.34
C ASN A 32 -10.29 -8.54 3.05
N LEU A 33 -10.79 -7.51 2.35
CA LEU A 33 -11.43 -7.65 1.05
C LEU A 33 -10.45 -8.19 0.00
N LEU A 34 -9.25 -7.61 -0.10
CA LEU A 34 -8.22 -8.05 -1.04
C LEU A 34 -7.77 -9.49 -0.77
N LYS A 35 -7.63 -9.86 0.50
CA LYS A 35 -7.33 -11.24 0.91
C LYS A 35 -8.44 -12.20 0.48
N LYS A 36 -9.72 -11.81 0.66
CA LYS A 36 -10.87 -12.63 0.24
C LYS A 36 -10.88 -12.88 -1.27
N PHE A 37 -10.56 -11.87 -2.07
CA PHE A 37 -10.50 -11.98 -3.53
C PHE A 37 -9.15 -12.49 -4.06
N LYS A 38 -8.19 -12.79 -3.18
CA LYS A 38 -6.84 -13.24 -3.54
C LYS A 38 -6.12 -12.27 -4.49
N PHE A 39 -6.37 -10.97 -4.36
CA PHE A 39 -5.61 -9.92 -5.05
C PHE A 39 -4.25 -9.74 -4.38
N GLY A 40 -3.44 -10.80 -4.41
CA GLY A 40 -2.09 -10.82 -3.86
C GLY A 40 -1.03 -10.71 -4.95
N LYS A 41 0.14 -10.19 -4.61
CA LYS A 41 1.29 -10.16 -5.50
C LYS A 41 1.84 -11.57 -5.69
N THR A 42 1.93 -12.01 -6.95
CA THR A 42 2.60 -13.26 -7.34
C THR A 42 4.07 -12.99 -7.63
N ILE A 43 4.97 -13.75 -7.00
CA ILE A 43 6.41 -13.70 -7.27
C ILE A 43 6.71 -14.44 -8.58
N ARG A 44 7.56 -13.85 -9.42
CA ARG A 44 8.01 -14.48 -10.66
C ARG A 44 9.01 -15.59 -10.37
N GLU A 45 8.83 -16.74 -10.99
CA GLU A 45 9.73 -17.89 -10.86
C GLU A 45 10.82 -17.91 -11.94
N THR A 46 10.61 -17.20 -13.05
CA THR A 46 11.53 -17.15 -14.18
C THR A 46 12.23 -15.80 -14.29
N ALA A 47 13.55 -15.84 -14.50
CA ALA A 47 14.37 -14.69 -14.84
C ALA A 47 14.15 -14.30 -16.30
N VAL A 48 14.58 -13.08 -16.67
CA VAL A 48 14.51 -12.57 -18.05
C VAL A 48 15.30 -13.44 -19.03
N THR A 49 16.33 -14.14 -18.53
CA THR A 49 17.13 -15.12 -19.27
C THR A 49 16.45 -16.49 -19.44
N GLY A 50 15.23 -16.69 -18.92
CA GLY A 50 14.49 -17.94 -19.00
C GLY A 50 14.83 -18.96 -17.90
N GLU A 51 15.88 -18.71 -17.11
CA GLU A 51 16.28 -19.58 -16.00
C GLU A 51 15.43 -19.39 -14.75
N LYS A 52 15.38 -20.40 -13.87
CA LYS A 52 14.70 -20.28 -12.57
C LYS A 52 15.39 -19.21 -11.72
N SER A 53 14.64 -18.20 -11.27
CA SER A 53 15.16 -17.08 -10.48
C SER A 53 15.32 -17.45 -8.99
N LYS A 54 16.22 -18.38 -8.70
CA LYS A 54 16.35 -19.03 -7.38
C LYS A 54 16.62 -18.03 -6.25
N ILE A 55 17.53 -17.07 -6.48
CA ILE A 55 17.90 -16.04 -5.50
C ILE A 55 16.74 -15.04 -5.30
N PHE A 56 16.10 -14.60 -6.39
CA PHE A 56 14.98 -13.65 -6.31
C PHE A 56 13.79 -14.23 -5.56
N SER A 57 13.40 -15.47 -5.90
CA SER A 57 12.31 -16.19 -5.23
C SER A 57 12.61 -16.41 -3.75
N GLN A 58 13.84 -16.83 -3.39
CA GLN A 58 14.25 -16.99 -1.99
C GLN A 58 14.16 -15.67 -1.20
N LEU A 59 14.63 -14.56 -1.77
CA LEU A 59 14.60 -13.26 -1.07
C LEU A 59 13.19 -12.68 -0.95
N HIS A 60 12.28 -13.03 -1.85
CA HIS A 60 10.94 -12.43 -1.92
C HIS A 60 9.82 -13.34 -1.43
N GLU A 61 10.10 -14.60 -1.08
CA GLU A 61 9.10 -15.61 -0.69
C GLU A 61 8.07 -15.09 0.33
N HIS A 62 8.53 -14.34 1.34
CA HIS A 62 7.69 -13.71 2.37
C HIS A 62 6.67 -12.68 1.85
N LYS A 63 6.83 -12.20 0.60
CA LYS A 63 5.89 -11.26 -0.05
C LYS A 63 4.82 -11.97 -0.87
N GLN A 64 4.90 -13.28 -1.04
CA GLN A 64 3.92 -14.05 -1.80
C GLN A 64 2.53 -13.87 -1.19
N GLY A 65 1.55 -13.49 -2.01
CA GLY A 65 0.17 -13.30 -1.55
C GLY A 65 -0.05 -12.04 -0.71
N THR A 66 0.95 -11.15 -0.59
CA THR A 66 0.75 -9.82 -0.01
C THR A 66 -0.28 -9.07 -0.85
N PRO A 67 -1.38 -8.56 -0.26
CA PRO A 67 -2.40 -7.81 -0.99
C PRO A 67 -1.78 -6.71 -1.85
N THR A 68 -2.20 -6.64 -3.11
CA THR A 68 -1.75 -5.66 -4.10
C THR A 68 -2.96 -5.07 -4.81
N MET A 69 -2.88 -3.77 -5.10
CA MET A 69 -4.00 -2.83 -5.32
C MET A 69 -4.62 -2.42 -3.99
#